data_AF-A0A2U1LMR8-F1
#
_entry.id   AF-A0A2U1LMR8-F1
#
_cell.length_a   1.000
_cell.length_b   1.000
_cell.length_c   1.000
_cell.angle_alpha   90.00
_cell.angle_beta   90.00
_cell.angle_gamma   90.00
#
_symmetry.space_group_name_H-M   'P 1'
#
loop_
_entity.id
_entity.type
_entity.pdbx_description
1 polymer ?
#
loop_
_entity_poly.entity_id
_entity_poly.type
_entity_poly.pdbx_seq_one_letter_code
_entity_poly.pdbx_strand_id
1 'polypeptide(L)' 'MTAATTTTDDFEEEAPLSKWESLHLKTLAEQSYTNKDLESALKYTKRAHRLNPSLNNLSDMLTAYNILVTASATLIL' A
#
# COMPACT_ATOMS: atom_id res chain seq x y z
N MET A 1 -2.81 10.52 51.52
CA MET A 1 -1.96 10.22 50.35
C MET A 1 -2.78 10.55 49.13
N THR A 2 -2.26 11.47 48.33
CA THR A 2 -2.93 12.26 47.28
C THR A 2 -3.34 11.41 46.08
N ALA A 3 -4.52 11.71 45.54
CA ALA A 3 -4.94 11.36 44.20
C ALA A 3 -4.13 12.16 43.16
N ALA A 4 -3.78 11.55 42.03
CA ALA A 4 -3.45 12.23 40.79
C ALA A 4 -3.64 11.28 39.60
N THR A 5 -4.76 11.48 38.91
CA THR A 5 -5.03 11.11 37.51
C THR A 5 -4.07 11.89 36.58
N THR A 6 -4.02 11.53 35.28
CA THR A 6 -3.33 12.20 34.12
C THR A 6 -2.00 11.49 33.77
N THR A 7 -1.82 10.86 32.60
CA THR A 7 -1.90 11.45 31.26
C THR A 7 -2.13 10.39 30.18
N THR A 8 -3.05 10.71 29.28
CA THR A 8 -3.30 10.19 27.93
C THR A 8 -2.01 10.13 27.10
N ASP A 9 -1.74 8.99 26.47
CA ASP A 9 -1.17 9.01 25.12
C ASP A 9 -1.77 7.83 24.37
N ASP A 10 -2.52 8.17 23.33
CA ASP A 10 -3.10 7.30 22.33
C ASP A 10 -2.03 6.42 21.69
N PHE A 11 -1.82 5.23 22.26
CA PHE A 11 -1.27 4.13 21.50
C PHE A 11 -2.42 3.51 20.71
N GLU A 12 -2.75 4.13 19.58
CA GLU A 12 -3.29 3.35 18.46
C GLU A 12 -2.22 2.32 18.11
N GLU A 13 -2.30 1.17 18.78
CA GLU A 13 -1.66 -0.08 18.40
C GLU A 13 -2.31 -0.53 17.08
N GLU A 14 -2.06 0.22 16.01
CA GLU A 14 -2.39 -0.17 14.64
C GLU A 14 -1.72 -1.52 14.41
N ALA A 15 -2.55 -2.57 14.44
CA ALA A 15 -2.11 -3.93 14.65
C ALA A 15 -0.93 -4.28 13.73
N PRO A 16 0.17 -4.86 14.25
CA PRO A 16 1.40 -5.14 13.48
C PRO A 16 1.19 -5.92 12.19
N LEU A 17 0.04 -6.60 12.07
CA LEU A 17 -0.46 -7.28 10.88
C LEU A 17 -0.64 -6.33 9.67
N SER A 18 -1.17 -5.12 9.85
CA SER A 18 -1.45 -4.19 8.74
C SER A 18 -0.16 -3.74 8.04
N LYS A 19 0.92 -3.53 8.81
CA LYS A 19 2.23 -3.14 8.28
C LYS A 19 2.90 -4.29 7.52
N TRP A 20 2.86 -5.50 8.08
CA TRP A 20 3.42 -6.69 7.41
C TRP A 20 2.65 -7.03 6.14
N GLU A 21 1.32 -6.99 6.17
CA GLU A 21 0.45 -7.24 5.02
C GLU A 21 0.68 -6.20 3.92
N SER A 22 0.83 -4.91 4.28
CA SER A 22 1.16 -3.86 3.30
C SER A 22 2.51 -4.13 2.60
N LEU A 23 3.52 -4.58 3.35
CA LEU A 23 4.82 -4.95 2.77
C LEU A 23 4.71 -6.17 1.86
N HIS A 24 3.99 -7.21 2.29
CA HIS A 24 3.76 -8.40 1.48
C HIS A 24 3.04 -8.07 0.16
N LEU A 25 1.99 -7.24 0.22
CA LEU A 25 1.27 -6.76 -0.95
C LEU A 25 2.17 -5.94 -1.87
N LYS A 26 3.08 -5.11 -1.34
CA LYS A 26 4.07 -4.40 -2.15
C LYS A 26 4.97 -5.38 -2.91
N THR A 27 5.47 -6.42 -2.26
CA THR A 27 6.29 -7.46 -2.92
C THR A 27 5.50 -8.17 -4.02
N LEU A 28 4.23 -8.54 -3.77
CA LEU A 28 3.37 -9.13 -4.81
C LEU A 28 3.18 -8.18 -5.99
N ALA A 29 3.02 -6.88 -5.74
CA ALA A 29 2.88 -5.89 -6.79
C ALA A 29 4.14 -5.82 -7.69
N GLU A 30 5.34 -5.85 -7.10
CA GLU A 30 6.62 -5.85 -7.82
C GLU A 30 6.81 -7.15 -8.64
N GLN A 31 6.43 -8.29 -8.07
CA GLN A 31 6.46 -9.59 -8.77
C GLN A 31 5.48 -9.62 -9.95
N SER A 32 4.24 -9.17 -9.77
CA SER A 32 3.25 -9.07 -10.84
C SER A 32 3.72 -8.15 -11.96
N TYR A 33 4.30 -6.99 -11.63
CA TYR A 33 4.89 -6.09 -12.63
C TYR A 33 6.01 -6.76 -13.42
N THR A 34 6.92 -7.47 -12.74
CA THR A 34 8.01 -8.23 -13.38
C THR A 34 7.45 -9.30 -14.34
N ASN A 35 6.33 -9.92 -13.97
CA ASN A 35 5.62 -10.91 -14.79
C ASN A 35 4.71 -10.28 -15.87
N LYS A 36 4.74 -8.95 -16.06
CA LYS A 36 3.91 -8.18 -16.99
C LYS A 36 2.40 -8.24 -16.73
N ASP A 37 1.99 -8.64 -15.52
CA ASP A 37 0.60 -8.60 -15.06
C ASP A 37 0.32 -7.23 -14.41
N LEU A 38 0.02 -6.24 -15.25
CA LEU A 38 -0.18 -4.84 -14.84
C LEU A 38 -1.45 -4.64 -13.99
N GLU A 39 -2.50 -5.41 -14.24
CA GLU A 39 -3.75 -5.31 -13.47
C GLU A 39 -3.56 -5.79 -12.03
N SER A 40 -2.94 -6.97 -11.85
CA SER A 40 -2.63 -7.48 -10.52
C SER A 40 -1.65 -6.57 -9.79
N ALA A 41 -0.63 -6.06 -10.49
CA ALA A 41 0.32 -5.11 -9.91
C ALA A 41 -0.39 -3.87 -9.35
N LEU A 42 -1.28 -3.24 -10.14
CA LEU A 42 -2.07 -2.10 -9.71
C LEU A 42 -3.01 -2.44 -8.53
N LYS A 43 -3.66 -3.61 -8.56
CA LYS A 43 -4.54 -4.09 -7.49
C LYS A 43 -3.79 -4.23 -6.16
N TYR A 44 -2.63 -4.87 -6.16
CA TYR A 44 -1.83 -5.06 -4.95
C TYR A 44 -1.30 -3.74 -4.40
N THR A 45 -0.79 -2.84 -5.25
CA THR A 45 -0.35 -1.50 -4.82
C THR A 45 -1.48 -0.69 -4.21
N LYS A 46 -2.70 -0.70 -4.80
CA LYS A 46 -3.88 -0.04 -4.23
C LYS A 46 -4.18 -0.54 -2.81
N ARG A 47 -4.14 -1.86 -2.61
CA ARG A 47 -4.41 -2.46 -1.30
C ARG A 47 -3.30 -2.15 -0.28
N ALA A 48 -2.04 -2.23 -0.69
CA ALA A 48 -0.89 -1.87 0.14
C ALA A 48 -0.98 -0.41 0.61
N HIS A 49 -1.33 0.51 -0.30
CA HIS A 49 -1.43 1.95 -0.02
C HIS A 49 -2.60 2.28 0.90
N ARG A 50 -3.71 1.53 0.84
CA ARG A 50 -4.83 1.68 1.78
C ARG A 50 -4.46 1.25 3.20
N LEU A 51 -3.61 0.23 3.35
CA LEU A 51 -3.18 -0.28 4.65
C LEU A 51 -2.06 0.55 5.27
N ASN A 52 -1.15 1.08 4.43
CA ASN A 52 -0.07 1.93 4.90
C ASN A 52 0.28 2.97 3.81
N PRO A 53 -0.39 4.13 3.80
CA PRO A 53 -0.11 5.20 2.82
C PRO A 53 1.32 5.74 2.91
N SER A 54 1.95 5.61 4.08
CA SER A 54 3.32 6.08 4.33
C SER A 54 4.40 5.09 3.90
N LEU A 55 4.04 3.88 3.45
CA LEU A 55 5.02 2.90 2.98
C LEU A 55 5.71 3.42 1.71
N ASN A 56 7.03 3.49 1.78
CA ASN A 56 7.85 4.14 0.77
C ASN A 56 7.57 3.64 -0.65
N ASN A 57 7.50 4.59 -1.59
CA ASN A 57 7.26 4.44 -3.03
C ASN A 57 5.86 3.93 -3.45
N LEU A 58 4.91 3.69 -2.53
CA LEU A 58 3.59 3.21 -2.95
C LEU A 58 2.80 4.21 -3.79
N SER A 59 2.89 5.51 -3.48
CA SER A 59 2.20 6.56 -4.25
C SER A 59 2.74 6.66 -5.69
N ASP A 60 4.07 6.59 -5.84
CA ASP A 60 4.73 6.58 -7.14
C ASP A 60 4.40 5.32 -7.94
N MET A 61 4.44 4.15 -7.29
CA MET A 61 4.02 2.88 -7.91
C MET A 61 2.57 2.93 -8.37
N LEU A 62 1.67 3.50 -7.55
CA LEU A 62 0.26 3.61 -7.87
C LEU A 62 0.06 4.46 -9.14
N THR A 63 0.76 5.59 -9.21
CA THR A 63 0.73 6.49 -10.37
C THR A 63 1.28 5.79 -11.61
N ALA A 64 2.46 5.18 -11.51
CA ALA A 64 3.12 4.50 -12.62
C ALA A 64 2.26 3.33 -13.16
N TYR A 65 1.76 2.46 -12.29
CA TYR A 65 0.94 1.32 -12.70
C TYR A 65 -0.40 1.76 -13.29
N ASN A 66 -1.00 2.84 -12.78
CA ASN A 66 -2.23 3.37 -13.37
C ASN A 66 -2.01 3.92 -14.79
N ILE A 67 -0.90 4.61 -15.03
CA ILE A 67 -0.51 5.07 -16.39
C ILE A 67 -0.30 3.86 -17.31
N LEU A 68 0.46 2.86 -16.86
CA LEU A 68 0.76 1.67 -17.67
C LEU A 68 -0.50 0.89 -18.04
N VAL A 69 -1.40 0.65 -17.08
CA VAL A 69 -2.69 -0.02 -17.34
C VAL A 69 -3.51 0.79 -18.35
N THR A 70 -3.64 2.10 -18.15
CA THR A 70 -4.40 2.98 -19.06
C THR A 70 -3.81 3.00 -20.47
N ALA A 71 -2.48 3.11 -20.58
CA ALA A 71 -1.77 3.08 -21.84
C ALA A 71 -1.94 1.73 -22.56
N SER A 72 -1.85 0.61 -21.81
CA SER A 72 -2.04 -0.73 -22.38
C SER A 72 -3.45 -0.96 -22.91
N ALA A 73 -4.47 -0.37 -22.26
CA ALA A 73 -5.85 -0.41 -22.73
C ALA A 73 -6.07 0.46 -23.98
N THR A 74 -5.33 1.56 -24.10
CA THR A 74 -5.44 2.50 -25.23
C THR A 74 -4.79 1.97 -26.51
N LEU A 75 -3.82 1.06 -26.39
CA LEU A 75 -3.04 0.54 -27.52
C LEU A 75 -3.76 -0.54 -28.37
N ILE A 76 -5.08 -0.72 -28.19
CA ILE A 76 -5.93 -1.67 -28.92
C ILE A 76 -6.78 -0.95 -30.00
N LEU A 77 -6.23 0.06 -30.68
CA LEU A 77 -6.82 0.72 -31.84
C LEU A 77 -5.83 0.70 -33.01
#